data_AF-A0A7C4GB01-F1
#
_entry.id   AF-A0A7C4GB01-F1
#
_cell.length_a   1.000
_cell.length_b   1.000
_cell.length_c   1.000
_cell.angle_alpha   90.00
_cell.angle_beta   90.00
_cell.angle_gamma   90.00
#
_symmetry.space_group_name_H-M   'P 1'
#
loop_
_entity.id
_entity.type
_entity.pdbx_description
1 polymer ?
#
loop_
_entity_poly.entity_id
_entity_poly.type
_entity_poly.pdbx_seq_one_letter_code
_entity_poly.pdbx_strand_id
1 'polypeptide(L)'
;MFKQAKWNEKLIFEYDESNIYKSFFKELSESEKNYIMNSIPEKILRRNPPNIPQLSEVETIRHFTRLSQMSYGVDLGVYPLGSCTMKYNPKVNEEIANNDKILWIHPYQDEETIQGVLKILYDLALWLAEIVGVDKVSLQPAAGAQAEFTGCLIMRAYHKDNNEENRTEILIPDSAHGTN
;
A
#
# COMPACT_ATOMS: atom_id res chain seq x y z
N MET A 1 -21.32 -3.38 23.96
CA MET A 1 -20.09 -2.57 23.92
C MET A 1 -18.97 -3.50 23.50
N PHE A 2 -18.42 -3.35 22.30
CA PHE A 2 -17.28 -4.17 21.86
C PHE A 2 -16.07 -3.77 22.69
N LYS A 3 -15.38 -4.74 23.29
CA LYS A 3 -14.20 -4.51 24.11
C LYS A 3 -13.07 -5.37 23.57
N GLN A 4 -12.03 -4.71 23.05
CA GLN A 4 -10.84 -5.36 22.53
C GLN A 4 -10.04 -5.99 23.67
N ALA A 5 -9.17 -6.93 23.33
CA ALA A 5 -8.20 -7.44 24.29
C ALA A 5 -7.30 -6.30 24.78
N LYS A 6 -6.71 -6.47 25.96
CA LYS A 6 -5.69 -5.57 26.49
C LYS A 6 -4.47 -6.40 26.85
N TRP A 7 -3.43 -6.30 26.03
CA TRP A 7 -2.14 -6.92 26.31
C TRP A 7 -1.19 -5.85 26.83
N ASN A 8 -0.29 -6.22 27.75
CA ASN A 8 0.89 -5.42 28.06
C ASN A 8 1.96 -5.72 26.99
N GLU A 9 1.62 -5.42 25.74
CA GLU A 9 2.46 -5.74 24.59
C GLU A 9 3.56 -4.69 24.47
N LYS A 10 4.81 -5.16 24.48
CA LYS A 10 5.99 -4.32 24.32
C LYS A 10 6.07 -3.76 22.90
N LEU A 11 6.80 -2.66 22.71
CA LEU A 11 7.24 -2.29 21.38
C LEU A 11 8.10 -3.42 20.81
N ILE A 12 8.05 -3.62 19.49
CA ILE A 12 8.81 -4.69 18.83
C ILE A 12 10.33 -4.58 19.09
N PHE A 13 10.83 -3.37 19.35
CA PHE A 13 12.24 -3.06 19.68
C PHE A 13 12.63 -3.31 21.15
N GLU A 14 11.68 -3.60 22.03
CA GLU A 14 11.91 -3.87 23.46
C GLU A 14 11.95 -5.38 23.78
N TYR A 15 11.87 -6.21 22.74
CA TYR A 15 12.12 -7.64 22.83
C TYR A 15 13.61 -7.90 22.99
N ASP A 16 13.95 -8.96 23.73
CA ASP A 16 15.34 -9.31 24.02
C ASP A 16 16.00 -9.90 22.76
N GLU A 17 17.02 -9.21 22.25
CA GLU A 17 17.81 -9.63 21.08
C GLU A 17 18.82 -10.75 21.41
N SER A 18 18.88 -11.21 22.67
CA SER A 18 19.84 -12.25 23.09
C SER A 18 19.70 -13.55 22.29
N ASN A 19 18.55 -13.80 21.67
CA ASN A 19 18.32 -14.92 20.78
C ASN A 19 18.36 -14.44 19.32
N ILE A 20 19.52 -14.55 18.67
CA ILE A 20 19.65 -14.30 17.23
C ILE A 20 18.91 -15.43 16.50
N TYR A 21 17.70 -15.15 16.03
CA TYR A 21 16.93 -16.12 15.26
C TYR A 21 17.38 -16.14 13.80
N LYS A 22 17.61 -17.35 13.30
CA LYS A 22 18.09 -17.57 11.95
C LYS A 22 17.03 -17.14 10.94
N SER A 23 17.49 -16.37 9.97
CA SER A 23 16.74 -15.97 8.78
C SER A 23 16.15 -17.19 8.05
N PHE A 24 14.98 -17.03 7.43
CA PHE A 24 14.44 -18.00 6.47
C PHE A 24 15.29 -18.12 5.20
N PHE A 25 16.14 -17.13 4.95
CA PHE A 25 17.05 -17.12 3.81
C PHE A 25 18.29 -17.96 4.12
N LYS A 26 18.81 -18.61 3.08
CA LYS A 26 20.08 -19.33 3.13
C LYS A 26 21.15 -18.41 3.72
N GLU A 27 21.77 -18.85 4.81
CA GLU A 27 22.98 -18.20 5.33
C GLU A 27 24.09 -18.29 4.28
N LEU A 28 24.62 -17.14 3.91
CA LEU A 28 25.79 -17.07 3.05
C LEU A 28 26.99 -17.67 3.79
N SER A 29 27.76 -18.49 3.08
CA SER A 29 29.05 -18.96 3.54
C SER A 29 30.02 -17.78 3.73
N GLU A 30 31.04 -17.98 4.54
CA GLU A 30 32.02 -16.93 4.83
C GLU A 30 32.78 -16.47 3.58
N SER A 31 33.00 -17.37 2.62
CA SER A 31 33.57 -17.03 1.31
C SER A 31 32.64 -16.15 0.47
N GLU A 32 31.34 -16.47 0.43
CA GLU A 32 30.32 -15.66 -0.26
C GLU A 32 30.22 -14.25 0.35
N LYS A 33 30.20 -14.14 1.68
CA LYS A 33 30.19 -12.85 2.37
C LYS A 33 31.41 -11.99 2.03
N ASN A 34 32.60 -12.58 2.12
CA ASN A 34 33.85 -11.88 1.80
C ASN A 34 33.89 -11.42 0.33
N TYR A 35 33.44 -12.26 -0.60
CA TYR A 35 33.34 -11.86 -2.01
C TYR A 35 32.42 -10.66 -2.22
N ILE A 36 31.22 -10.67 -1.62
CA ILE A 36 30.25 -9.56 -1.74
C ILE A 36 30.82 -8.28 -1.13
N MET A 37 31.37 -8.35 0.09
CA MET A 37 31.92 -7.18 0.77
C MET A 37 33.08 -6.54 -0.01
N ASN A 38 33.92 -7.35 -0.65
CA ASN A 38 35.01 -6.86 -1.49
C ASN A 38 34.56 -6.36 -2.87
N SER A 39 33.35 -6.74 -3.32
CA SER A 39 32.78 -6.32 -4.61
C SER A 39 32.12 -4.94 -4.54
N ILE A 40 31.83 -4.43 -3.34
CA ILE A 40 31.17 -3.16 -3.11
C ILE A 40 32.22 -2.11 -2.72
N PRO A 41 32.31 -0.96 -3.43
CA PRO A 41 33.25 0.09 -3.08
C PRO A 41 33.09 0.55 -1.62
N GLU A 42 34.21 0.67 -0.90
CA GLU A 42 34.22 0.99 0.54
C GLU A 42 33.45 2.27 0.88
N LYS A 43 33.46 3.25 -0.03
CA LYS A 43 32.75 4.53 0.13
C LYS A 43 31.24 4.40 0.23
N ILE A 44 30.65 3.32 -0.30
CA ILE A 44 29.21 3.08 -0.27
C ILE A 44 28.82 1.91 0.65
N LEU A 45 29.80 1.27 1.31
CA LEU A 45 29.53 0.22 2.28
C LEU A 45 28.84 0.81 3.51
N ARG A 46 27.75 0.15 3.91
CA ARG A 46 27.04 0.47 5.14
C ARG A 46 27.90 0.12 6.34
N ARG A 47 28.21 1.11 7.19
CA ARG A 47 29.09 0.94 8.37
C ARG A 47 28.37 0.44 9.61
N ASN A 48 27.12 0.87 9.80
CA ASN A 48 26.32 0.51 10.96
C ASN A 48 25.17 -0.38 10.53
N PRO A 49 24.92 -1.52 11.20
CA PRO A 49 23.77 -2.35 10.90
C PRO A 49 22.46 -1.54 11.07
N PRO A 50 21.41 -1.87 10.31
CA PRO A 50 20.10 -1.30 10.58
C PRO A 50 19.61 -1.73 11.96
N ASN A 51 18.90 -0.84 12.64
CA ASN A 51 18.20 -1.15 13.88
C ASN A 51 16.90 -1.93 13.58
N ILE A 52 17.06 -3.17 13.10
CA ILE A 52 15.96 -4.10 12.80
C ILE A 52 15.89 -5.09 13.97
N PRO A 53 14.70 -5.25 14.59
CA PRO A 53 14.56 -6.11 15.75
C PRO A 53 14.70 -7.59 15.34
N GLN A 54 15.37 -8.37 16.19
CA GLN A 54 15.68 -9.78 15.90
C GLN A 54 14.79 -10.71 16.72
N LEU A 55 13.59 -11.00 16.21
CA LEU A 55 12.63 -11.89 16.84
C LEU A 55 12.53 -13.23 16.11
N SER A 56 12.14 -14.27 16.84
CA SER A 56 11.71 -15.51 16.23
C SER A 56 10.40 -15.33 15.47
N GLU A 57 10.11 -16.27 14.58
CA GLU A 57 8.79 -16.37 13.95
C GLU A 57 7.67 -16.44 15.01
N VAL A 58 7.85 -17.22 16.07
CA VAL A 58 6.85 -17.38 17.13
C VAL A 58 6.62 -16.09 17.89
N GLU A 59 7.68 -15.35 18.24
CA GLU A 59 7.56 -14.05 18.88
C GLU A 59 6.90 -13.02 17.96
N THR A 60 7.29 -13.01 16.68
CA THR A 60 6.69 -12.14 15.65
C THR A 60 5.19 -12.39 15.51
N ILE A 61 4.79 -13.67 15.38
CA ILE A 61 3.38 -14.06 15.31
C ILE A 61 2.64 -13.64 16.57
N ARG A 62 3.20 -13.89 17.77
CA ARG A 62 2.57 -13.50 19.04
C ARG A 62 2.39 -11.99 19.14
N HIS A 63 3.40 -11.22 18.75
CA HIS A 63 3.37 -9.76 18.77
C HIS A 63 2.22 -9.23 17.91
N PHE A 64 2.20 -9.55 16.61
CA PHE A 64 1.17 -9.04 15.70
C PHE A 64 -0.23 -9.61 15.98
N THR A 65 -0.33 -10.85 16.50
CA THR A 65 -1.63 -11.40 16.95
C THR A 65 -2.20 -10.62 18.13
N ARG A 66 -1.37 -10.21 19.09
CA ARG A 66 -1.83 -9.40 20.23
C ARG A 66 -2.22 -7.99 19.79
N LEU A 67 -1.43 -7.36 18.92
CA LEU A 67 -1.77 -6.05 18.35
C LEU A 67 -3.09 -6.09 17.57
N SER A 68 -3.36 -7.14 16.80
CA SER A 68 -4.63 -7.28 16.08
C SER A 68 -5.81 -7.45 17.04
N GLN A 69 -5.66 -8.21 18.13
CA GLN A 69 -6.69 -8.36 19.17
C GLN A 69 -6.95 -7.08 19.97
N MET A 70 -5.98 -6.16 20.02
CA MET A 70 -6.13 -4.81 20.62
C MET A 70 -6.75 -3.80 19.66
N SER A 71 -6.88 -4.13 18.38
CA SER A 71 -7.41 -3.25 17.35
C SER A 71 -8.91 -3.49 17.12
N TYR A 72 -9.66 -2.42 16.88
CA TYR A 72 -11.06 -2.52 16.43
C TYR A 72 -11.13 -2.28 14.93
N GLY A 73 -11.99 -3.03 14.24
CA GLY A 73 -12.17 -2.91 12.80
C GLY A 73 -13.57 -3.34 12.38
N VAL A 74 -13.89 -3.12 11.10
CA VAL A 74 -15.22 -3.38 10.52
C VAL A 74 -15.68 -4.83 10.62
N ASP A 75 -14.74 -5.77 10.73
CA ASP A 75 -15.04 -7.20 10.88
C ASP A 75 -15.60 -7.55 12.27
N LEU A 76 -15.40 -6.66 13.26
CA LEU A 76 -15.81 -6.89 14.65
C LEU A 76 -17.16 -6.24 15.00
N GLY A 77 -17.68 -5.35 14.15
CA GLY A 77 -18.97 -4.70 14.36
C GLY A 77 -19.09 -3.35 13.65
N VAL A 78 -20.09 -2.56 14.06
CA VAL A 78 -20.42 -1.28 13.42
C VAL A 78 -19.30 -0.26 13.65
N TYR A 79 -18.85 0.38 12.57
CA TYR A 79 -17.75 1.36 12.58
C TYR A 79 -18.21 2.68 11.91
N PRO A 80 -19.00 3.53 12.58
CA PRO A 80 -19.75 4.61 11.94
C PRO A 80 -18.91 5.89 11.76
N LEU A 81 -17.84 5.81 10.98
CA LEU A 81 -17.07 6.98 10.58
C LEU A 81 -17.71 7.65 9.35
N GLY A 82 -18.18 8.89 9.55
CA GLY A 82 -18.66 9.74 8.45
C GLY A 82 -17.56 9.99 7.42
N SER A 83 -17.93 10.13 6.15
CA SER A 83 -17.03 10.29 4.99
C SER A 83 -16.12 9.08 4.67
N CYS A 84 -15.85 8.17 5.62
CA CYS A 84 -14.95 7.03 5.40
C CYS A 84 -15.58 5.79 4.75
N THR A 85 -16.92 5.70 4.68
CA THR A 85 -17.64 4.56 4.06
C THR A 85 -17.15 3.19 4.56
N MET A 86 -17.19 2.98 5.88
CA MET A 86 -16.73 1.76 6.55
C MET A 86 -17.68 0.55 6.32
N LYS A 87 -17.80 0.12 5.07
CA LYS A 87 -18.62 -1.02 4.65
C LYS A 87 -17.92 -2.36 4.91
N TYR A 88 -18.66 -3.44 4.72
CA TYR A 88 -18.08 -4.79 4.70
C TYR A 88 -17.05 -4.93 3.57
N ASN A 89 -15.93 -5.57 3.87
CA ASN A 89 -14.90 -5.96 2.91
C ASN A 89 -15.04 -7.46 2.58
N PRO A 90 -15.64 -7.84 1.43
CA PRO A 90 -15.85 -9.23 1.07
C PRO A 90 -14.55 -10.04 1.08
N LYS A 91 -14.52 -11.15 1.84
CA LYS A 91 -13.30 -11.98 1.96
C LYS A 91 -12.87 -12.64 0.66
N VAL A 92 -13.79 -12.83 -0.29
CA VAL A 92 -13.47 -13.29 -1.65
C VAL A 92 -12.52 -12.33 -2.37
N ASN A 93 -12.55 -11.03 -2.06
CA ASN A 93 -11.65 -10.05 -2.69
C ASN A 93 -10.20 -10.28 -2.28
N GLU A 94 -9.95 -10.66 -1.02
CA GLU A 94 -8.62 -11.01 -0.53
C GLU A 94 -8.10 -12.29 -1.20
N GLU A 95 -8.97 -13.28 -1.41
CA GLU A 95 -8.61 -14.52 -2.10
C GLU A 95 -8.21 -14.25 -3.56
N ILE A 96 -8.99 -13.42 -4.26
CA ILE A 96 -8.70 -13.03 -5.65
C ILE A 96 -7.40 -12.23 -5.73
N ALA A 97 -7.20 -11.25 -4.84
CA ALA A 97 -5.99 -10.43 -4.84
C ALA A 97 -4.72 -11.22 -4.53
N ASN A 98 -4.81 -12.25 -3.66
CA ASN A 98 -3.70 -13.15 -3.33
C ASN A 98 -3.49 -14.28 -4.35
N ASN A 99 -4.23 -14.29 -5.46
CA ASN A 99 -4.01 -15.28 -6.51
C ASN A 99 -2.63 -15.08 -7.14
N ASP A 100 -1.82 -16.14 -7.28
CA ASP A 100 -0.48 -16.07 -7.85
C ASP A 100 -0.44 -15.46 -9.25
N LYS A 101 -1.53 -15.60 -10.03
CA LYS A 101 -1.66 -14.98 -11.36
C LYS A 101 -1.76 -13.46 -11.34
N ILE A 102 -2.01 -12.85 -10.18
CA ILE A 102 -2.10 -11.40 -9.97
C ILE A 102 -0.93 -10.94 -9.11
N LEU A 103 -0.67 -11.63 -7.99
CA LEU A 103 0.32 -11.24 -6.98
C LEU A 103 1.74 -11.09 -7.54
N TRP A 104 2.14 -11.95 -8.48
CA TRP A 104 3.51 -12.00 -9.01
C TRP A 104 3.71 -11.24 -10.33
N ILE A 105 2.75 -10.41 -10.73
CA ILE A 105 2.86 -9.60 -11.95
C ILE A 105 3.88 -8.49 -11.75
N HIS A 106 4.88 -8.44 -12.63
CA HIS A 106 5.76 -7.29 -12.74
C HIS A 106 5.11 -6.23 -13.66
N PRO A 107 5.06 -4.94 -13.27
CA PRO A 107 4.36 -3.91 -14.07
C PRO A 107 4.98 -3.67 -15.46
N TYR A 108 6.22 -4.09 -15.69
CA TYR A 108 6.91 -4.00 -16.99
C TYR A 108 7.11 -5.36 -17.69
N GLN A 109 6.41 -6.42 -17.27
CA GLN A 109 6.45 -7.66 -18.06
C GLN A 109 5.67 -7.50 -19.36
N ASP A 110 5.97 -8.36 -20.33
CA ASP A 110 5.36 -8.32 -21.65
C ASP A 110 3.83 -8.35 -21.56
N GLU A 111 3.18 -7.41 -22.24
CA GLU A 111 1.72 -7.25 -22.25
C GLU A 111 0.99 -8.52 -22.73
N GLU A 112 1.62 -9.29 -23.63
CA GLU A 112 1.07 -10.56 -24.11
C GLU A 112 0.87 -11.57 -22.96
N THR A 113 1.67 -11.46 -21.89
CA THR A 113 1.62 -12.37 -20.73
C THR A 113 0.61 -11.95 -19.65
N ILE A 114 0.03 -10.75 -19.74
CA ILE A 114 -0.85 -10.15 -18.71
C ILE A 114 -2.24 -9.74 -19.21
N GLN A 115 -2.66 -10.24 -20.37
CA GLN A 115 -3.96 -9.88 -20.98
C GLN A 115 -5.16 -10.05 -20.03
N GLY A 116 -5.10 -11.01 -19.11
CA GLY A 116 -6.14 -11.20 -18.08
C GLY A 116 -6.30 -9.97 -17.16
N VAL A 117 -5.19 -9.41 -16.66
CA VAL A 117 -5.22 -8.23 -15.80
C VAL A 117 -5.55 -6.97 -16.59
N LEU A 118 -5.03 -6.84 -17.82
CA LEU A 118 -5.39 -5.73 -18.70
C LEU A 118 -6.90 -5.71 -18.98
N LYS A 119 -7.52 -6.89 -19.18
CA LYS A 119 -8.97 -7.00 -19.30
C LYS A 119 -9.70 -6.56 -18.03
N ILE A 120 -9.24 -6.96 -16.84
CA ILE A 120 -9.83 -6.54 -15.55
C ILE A 120 -9.80 -5.01 -15.42
N LEU A 121 -8.65 -4.39 -15.73
CA LEU A 121 -8.50 -2.94 -15.67
C LEU A 121 -9.41 -2.23 -16.67
N TYR A 122 -9.48 -2.74 -17.90
CA TYR A 122 -10.35 -2.19 -18.95
C TYR A 122 -11.83 -2.25 -18.56
N ASP A 123 -12.31 -3.43 -18.15
CA ASP A 123 -13.70 -3.62 -17.75
C ASP A 123 -14.06 -2.74 -16.54
N LEU A 124 -13.17 -2.65 -15.55
CA LEU A 124 -13.37 -1.77 -14.39
C LEU A 124 -13.48 -0.30 -14.80
N ALA A 125 -12.60 0.18 -15.69
CA ALA A 125 -12.64 1.55 -16.17
C ALA A 125 -13.96 1.86 -16.90
N LEU A 126 -14.46 0.92 -17.72
CA LEU A 126 -15.76 1.07 -18.37
C LEU A 126 -16.93 1.11 -17.38
N TRP A 127 -16.93 0.21 -16.39
CA TRP A 127 -17.99 0.20 -15.37
C TRP A 127 -18.02 1.49 -14.56
N LEU A 128 -16.85 2.00 -14.17
CA LEU A 128 -16.76 3.27 -13.45
C LEU A 128 -17.18 4.46 -14.32
N ALA A 129 -16.80 4.47 -15.60
CA ALA A 129 -17.22 5.49 -16.56
C ALA A 129 -18.74 5.55 -16.69
N GLU A 130 -19.39 4.39 -16.81
CA GLU A 130 -20.85 4.27 -16.87
C GLU A 130 -21.53 4.73 -15.57
N ILE A 131 -21.01 4.31 -14.40
CA ILE A 131 -21.58 4.67 -13.08
C ILE A 131 -21.54 6.19 -12.85
N VAL A 132 -20.45 6.85 -13.25
CA VAL A 132 -20.24 8.28 -13.02
C VAL A 132 -20.77 9.15 -14.16
N GLY A 133 -20.98 8.59 -15.35
CA GLY A 133 -21.47 9.30 -16.52
C GLY A 133 -20.39 10.12 -17.24
N VAL A 134 -19.18 9.57 -17.37
CA VAL A 134 -18.04 10.21 -18.05
C VAL A 134 -17.54 9.34 -19.22
N ASP A 135 -16.83 9.94 -20.18
CA ASP A 135 -16.34 9.20 -21.35
C ASP A 135 -15.21 8.22 -21.02
N LYS A 136 -14.31 8.59 -20.09
CA LYS A 136 -13.12 7.81 -19.72
C LYS A 136 -12.74 7.98 -18.26
N VAL A 137 -12.15 6.92 -17.70
CA VAL A 137 -11.61 6.87 -16.35
C VAL A 137 -10.13 6.46 -16.41
N SER A 138 -9.30 7.11 -15.59
CA SER A 138 -7.93 6.65 -15.32
C SER A 138 -7.89 5.90 -13.99
N LEU A 139 -7.27 4.71 -13.98
CA LEU A 139 -7.05 3.89 -12.78
C LEU A 139 -5.67 4.13 -12.14
N GLN A 140 -4.92 5.12 -12.62
CA GLN A 140 -3.56 5.40 -12.15
C GLN A 140 -3.47 6.05 -10.75
N PRO A 141 -4.37 6.97 -10.34
CA PRO A 141 -4.28 7.58 -9.01
C PRO A 141 -4.48 6.54 -7.90
N ALA A 142 -3.57 6.51 -6.92
CA ALA A 142 -3.56 5.54 -5.83
C ALA A 142 -4.47 5.93 -4.65
N ALA A 143 -4.98 7.17 -4.61
CA ALA A 143 -5.87 7.68 -3.57
C ALA A 143 -6.71 8.87 -4.08
N GLY A 144 -7.78 9.20 -3.34
CA GLY A 144 -8.68 10.32 -3.66
C GLY A 144 -7.96 11.66 -3.85
N ALA A 145 -7.10 12.06 -2.91
CA ALA A 145 -6.33 13.31 -3.02
C ALA A 145 -5.40 13.37 -4.25
N GLN A 146 -4.85 12.22 -4.67
CA GLN A 146 -4.06 12.14 -5.89
C GLN A 146 -4.94 12.28 -7.13
N ALA A 147 -6.17 11.76 -7.09
CA ALA A 147 -7.14 11.93 -8.17
C ALA A 147 -7.61 13.39 -8.28
N GLU A 148 -7.83 14.07 -7.15
CA GLU A 148 -8.13 15.52 -7.09
C GLU A 148 -7.03 16.35 -7.76
N PHE A 149 -5.77 16.09 -7.39
CA PHE A 149 -4.62 16.74 -8.02
C PHE A 149 -4.51 16.42 -9.51
N THR A 150 -4.74 15.17 -9.90
CA THR A 150 -4.75 14.74 -11.31
C THR A 150 -5.83 15.50 -12.09
N GLY A 151 -7.03 15.63 -11.54
CA GLY A 151 -8.12 16.43 -12.12
C GLY A 151 -7.73 17.89 -12.30
N CYS A 152 -7.08 18.51 -11.31
CA CYS A 152 -6.57 19.87 -11.42
C CYS A 152 -5.54 20.02 -12.55
N LEU A 153 -4.63 19.04 -12.69
CA LEU A 153 -3.66 19.04 -13.79
C LEU A 153 -4.32 18.86 -15.16
N ILE A 154 -5.37 18.04 -15.26
CA ILE A 154 -6.15 17.89 -16.50
C ILE A 154 -6.84 19.21 -16.86
N MET A 155 -7.52 19.86 -15.90
CA MET A 155 -8.16 21.17 -16.12
C MET A 155 -7.13 22.24 -16.54
N ARG A 156 -5.97 22.28 -15.88
CA ARG A 156 -4.88 23.18 -16.25
C ARG A 156 -4.34 22.91 -17.66
N ALA A 157 -4.13 21.64 -18.03
CA ALA A 157 -3.66 21.26 -19.35
C ALA A 157 -4.68 21.66 -20.43
N TYR A 158 -5.97 21.47 -20.17
CA TYR A 158 -7.04 21.91 -21.06
C TYR A 158 -7.05 23.42 -21.29
N HIS A 159 -6.96 24.24 -20.23
CA HIS A 159 -6.91 25.70 -20.41
C HIS A 159 -5.65 26.16 -21.13
N LYS A 160 -4.51 25.50 -20.88
CA LYS A 160 -3.27 25.76 -21.60
C LYS A 160 -3.42 25.49 -23.11
N ASP A 161 -4.04 24.38 -23.49
CA ASP A 161 -4.28 24.02 -24.89
C ASP A 161 -5.20 25.04 -25.60
N ASN A 162 -6.09 25.68 -24.85
CA ASN A 162 -6.98 26.74 -25.33
C ASN A 162 -6.39 28.17 -25.23
N ASN A 163 -5.12 28.34 -24.85
CA ASN A 163 -4.48 29.63 -24.60
C ASN A 163 -5.13 30.48 -23.48
N GLU A 164 -5.73 29.83 -22.49
CA GLU A 164 -6.38 30.45 -21.32
C GLU A 164 -5.52 30.29 -20.04
N GLU A 165 -4.20 30.47 -20.12
CA GLU A 165 -3.28 30.22 -19.00
C GLU A 165 -3.52 31.13 -17.77
N ASN A 166 -4.30 32.20 -17.92
CA ASN A 166 -4.71 33.08 -16.84
C ASN A 166 -5.77 32.45 -15.90
N ARG A 167 -6.42 31.35 -16.29
CA ARG A 167 -7.37 30.62 -15.42
C ARG A 167 -6.61 29.82 -14.37
N THR A 168 -6.38 30.45 -13.22
CA THR A 168 -5.54 29.93 -12.12
C THR A 168 -6.27 29.85 -10.78
N GLU A 169 -7.55 30.20 -10.74
CA GLU A 169 -8.38 30.21 -9.53
C GLU A 169 -9.32 29.01 -9.52
N ILE A 170 -9.43 28.33 -8.37
CA ILE A 170 -10.38 27.24 -8.11
C ILE A 170 -11.27 27.68 -6.95
N LEU A 171 -12.59 27.60 -7.13
CA LEU A 171 -13.55 27.91 -6.08
C LEU A 171 -13.77 26.68 -5.21
N ILE A 172 -13.52 26.81 -3.90
CA ILE A 172 -13.64 25.72 -2.94
C ILE A 172 -14.62 26.16 -1.85
N PRO A 173 -15.68 25.39 -1.55
CA PRO A 173 -16.58 25.70 -0.45
C PRO A 173 -15.88 25.51 0.91
N ASP A 174 -16.31 26.28 1.91
CA ASP A 174 -15.78 26.21 3.29
C ASP A 174 -15.96 24.84 3.98
N SER A 175 -16.92 24.06 3.52
CA SER A 175 -17.22 22.70 3.99
C SER A 175 -16.47 21.59 3.26
N ALA A 176 -15.59 21.93 2.30
CA ALA A 176 -14.79 20.94 1.56
C ALA A 176 -13.90 20.11 2.49
N HIS A 177 -13.53 18.91 2.03
CA HIS A 177 -12.52 18.11 2.70
C HIS A 177 -11.15 18.79 2.57
N GLY A 178 -10.28 18.68 3.58
CA GLY A 178 -8.99 19.39 3.58
C GLY A 178 -7.96 18.91 2.53
N THR A 179 -8.33 17.94 1.69
CA THR A 179 -7.52 17.51 0.53
C THR A 179 -7.78 18.35 -0.72
N ASN A 180 -8.96 18.98 -0.81
CA ASN A 180 -9.34 19.90 -1.88
C ASN A 180 -8.52 21.19 -1.84
#